data_AF-A0A7V0T8E5-F1
#
_entry.id   AF-A0A7V0T8E5-F1
#
_cell.length_a   1.000
_cell.length_b   1.000
_cell.length_c   1.000
_cell.angle_alpha   90.00
_cell.angle_beta   90.00
_cell.angle_gamma   90.00
#
_symmetry.space_group_name_H-M   'P 1'
#
loop_
_entity.id
_entity.type
_entity.pdbx_description
1 polymer ?
#
loop_
_entity_poly.entity_id
_entity_poly.type
_entity_poly.pdbx_seq_one_letter_code
_entity_poly.pdbx_strand_id
1 'polypeptide(L)'
;EWILGIDAPNDSRLPGEIVQQRIQLTDAGIASSGDYRNFYMQGGNRLSHTIDPRTGRPIGHHLASVTIIAPDCGLADAIATAFMVLGEKSGLQLVSKLPDVEAYLIMREQEGQFIARATAGFEKIMIP
;
A
#
# COMPACT_ATOMS: atom_id res chain seq x y z
N GLU A 1 -8.05 -19.19 -10.67
CA GLU A 1 -7.75 -18.19 -9.63
C GLU A 1 -6.25 -17.97 -9.59
N TRP A 2 -5.81 -16.72 -9.55
CA TRP A 2 -4.38 -16.40 -9.51
C TRP A 2 -3.92 -16.25 -8.07
N ILE A 3 -2.72 -16.76 -7.78
CA ILE A 3 -2.04 -16.48 -6.51
C ILE A 3 -1.08 -15.33 -6.75
N LEU A 4 -1.30 -14.23 -6.03
CA LEU A 4 -0.49 -13.02 -6.13
C LEU A 4 0.26 -12.80 -4.82
N GLY A 5 1.52 -12.38 -4.92
CA GLY A 5 2.36 -12.04 -3.77
C GLY A 5 2.41 -10.53 -3.55
N ILE A 6 2.14 -10.09 -2.33
CA ILE A 6 2.46 -8.75 -1.83
C ILE A 6 3.86 -8.82 -1.22
N ASP A 7 4.74 -7.98 -1.73
CA ASP A 7 6.16 -8.00 -1.39
C ASP A 7 6.43 -7.41 0.01
N ALA A 8 7.43 -7.94 0.70
CA ALA A 8 7.81 -7.40 2.00
C ALA A 8 8.69 -6.14 1.85
N PRO A 9 8.52 -5.15 2.74
CA PRO A 9 9.39 -3.99 2.75
C PRO A 9 10.80 -4.38 3.20
N ASN A 10 11.76 -4.35 2.27
CA ASN A 10 13.16 -4.63 2.56
C ASN A 10 14.07 -3.87 1.57
N ASP A 11 14.93 -2.99 2.09
CA ASP A 11 15.81 -2.15 1.28
C ASP A 11 17.02 -2.93 0.71
N SER A 12 17.30 -4.13 1.23
CA SER A 12 18.49 -4.94 0.90
C SER A 12 18.20 -6.12 -0.02
N ARG A 13 16.96 -6.26 -0.53
CA ARG A 13 16.51 -7.45 -1.26
C ARG A 13 15.80 -7.14 -2.57
N LEU A 14 15.86 -8.10 -3.50
CA LEU A 14 15.19 -7.97 -4.79
C LEU A 14 13.68 -8.17 -4.65
N PRO A 15 12.87 -7.57 -5.55
CA PRO A 15 11.44 -7.81 -5.60
C PRO A 15 11.07 -9.29 -5.65
N GLY A 16 10.15 -9.71 -4.78
CA GLY A 16 9.64 -11.08 -4.73
C GLY A 16 10.49 -12.08 -3.95
N GLU A 17 11.63 -11.69 -3.39
CA GLU A 17 12.44 -12.59 -2.55
C GLU A 17 11.78 -12.93 -1.21
N ILE A 18 10.98 -12.00 -0.66
CA ILE A 18 10.17 -12.23 0.53
C ILE A 18 8.74 -11.77 0.24
N VAL A 19 7.82 -12.71 0.25
CA VAL A 19 6.40 -12.40 0.16
C VAL A 19 5.88 -12.10 1.57
N GLN A 20 5.42 -10.87 1.79
CA GLN A 20 4.76 -10.45 3.02
C GLN A 20 3.41 -11.13 3.18
N GLN A 21 2.64 -11.19 2.09
CA GLN A 21 1.30 -11.77 2.09
C GLN A 21 0.99 -12.36 0.73
N ARG A 22 0.32 -13.51 0.71
CA ARG A 22 -0.25 -14.10 -0.50
C ARG A 22 -1.75 -13.87 -0.53
N ILE A 23 -2.29 -13.63 -1.71
CA ILE A 23 -3.75 -13.53 -1.92
C ILE A 23 -4.18 -14.40 -3.08
N GLN A 24 -5.42 -14.86 -3.03
CA GLN A 24 -6.09 -15.56 -4.11
C GLN A 24 -7.13 -14.61 -4.72
N LEU A 25 -6.93 -14.24 -5.98
CA LEU A 25 -7.74 -13.22 -6.66
C LEU A 25 -8.24 -13.72 -8.01
N THR A 26 -9.50 -13.40 -8.30
CA THR A 26 -10.19 -13.70 -9.57
C THR A 26 -11.09 -12.50 -9.90
N ASP A 27 -11.14 -12.13 -11.19
CA ASP A 27 -12.05 -11.11 -11.73
C ASP A 27 -12.08 -9.76 -10.97
N ALA A 28 -10.91 -9.27 -10.54
CA ALA A 28 -10.76 -7.97 -9.89
C ALA A 28 -9.44 -7.28 -10.31
N GLY A 29 -9.41 -5.95 -10.20
CA GLY A 29 -8.21 -5.14 -10.32
C GLY A 29 -7.42 -5.06 -9.03
N ILE A 30 -6.10 -4.99 -9.14
CA ILE A 30 -5.20 -4.81 -8.00
C ILE A 30 -4.06 -3.87 -8.37
N ALA A 31 -3.73 -2.96 -7.47
CA ALA A 31 -2.59 -2.06 -7.62
C ALA A 31 -1.98 -1.75 -6.26
N SER A 32 -0.68 -1.43 -6.26
CA SER A 32 0.04 -1.06 -5.05
C SER A 32 0.76 0.27 -5.25
N SER A 33 0.69 1.13 -4.24
CA SER A 33 1.48 2.36 -4.13
C SER A 33 2.30 2.30 -2.85
N GLY A 34 3.54 2.75 -2.90
CA GLY A 34 4.42 2.69 -1.73
C GLY A 34 5.77 3.36 -1.96
N ASP A 35 6.38 3.81 -0.89
CA ASP A 35 7.66 4.54 -0.90
C ASP A 35 8.76 3.81 -0.14
N TYR A 36 8.53 2.56 0.26
CA TYR A 36 9.58 1.76 0.89
C TYR A 36 10.73 1.48 -0.07
N ARG A 37 10.49 1.38 -1.39
CA ARG A 37 11.54 1.27 -2.42
C ARG A 37 11.92 2.58 -3.09
N ASN A 38 10.91 3.38 -3.41
CA ASN A 38 11.08 4.60 -4.18
C ASN A 38 11.04 5.81 -3.24
N PHE A 39 12.19 6.13 -2.66
CA PHE A 39 12.38 7.27 -1.78
C PHE A 39 13.73 7.94 -2.04
N TYR A 40 13.84 9.18 -1.63
CA TYR A 40 15.08 9.94 -1.64
C TYR A 40 15.51 10.28 -0.21
N MET A 41 16.80 10.16 0.11
CA MET A 41 17.31 10.58 1.41
C MET A 41 17.87 11.99 1.33
N GLN A 42 17.30 12.94 2.08
CA GLN A 42 17.80 14.31 2.18
C GLN A 42 17.94 14.72 3.65
N GLY A 43 19.17 15.04 4.07
CA GLY A 43 19.44 15.50 5.44
C GLY A 43 19.06 14.49 6.53
N GLY A 44 19.17 13.19 6.24
CA GLY A 44 18.76 12.10 7.15
C GLY A 44 17.27 11.74 7.11
N ASN A 45 16.45 12.49 6.35
CA ASN A 45 15.03 12.23 6.22
C ASN A 45 14.71 11.47 4.93
N ARG A 46 13.82 10.48 5.03
CA ARG A 46 13.23 9.77 3.89
C ARG A 46 12.15 10.65 3.26
N LEU A 47 12.31 10.96 1.98
CA LEU A 47 11.34 11.70 1.17
C LEU A 47 10.66 10.75 0.19
N SER A 48 9.33 10.68 0.28
CA SER A 48 8.51 9.93 -0.67
C SER A 48 8.55 10.54 -2.07
N HIS A 49 8.39 9.73 -3.11
CA HIS A 49 8.13 10.25 -4.46
C HIS A 49 6.68 10.72 -4.65
N THR A 50 5.78 10.34 -3.73
CA THR A 50 4.39 10.79 -3.74
C THR A 50 4.32 12.20 -3.17
N ILE A 51 3.79 13.13 -3.96
CA ILE A 51 3.63 14.54 -3.59
C ILE A 51 2.20 14.77 -3.11
N ASP A 52 2.05 15.42 -1.95
CA ASP A 52 0.78 15.92 -1.49
C ASP A 52 0.41 17.19 -2.28
N PRO A 53 -0.63 17.15 -3.14
CA PRO A 53 -1.00 18.28 -3.98
C PRO A 53 -1.49 19.50 -3.19
N ARG A 54 -1.90 19.32 -1.91
CA ARG A 54 -2.33 20.43 -1.05
C ARG A 54 -1.16 21.28 -0.57
N THR A 55 0.03 20.68 -0.50
CA THR A 55 1.24 21.34 0.05
C THR A 55 2.35 21.49 -0.98
N GLY A 56 2.30 20.74 -2.08
CA GLY A 56 3.38 20.65 -3.06
C GLY A 56 4.63 19.95 -2.53
N ARG A 57 4.52 19.21 -1.42
CA ARG A 57 5.65 18.55 -0.73
C ARG A 57 5.50 17.03 -0.72
N PRO A 58 6.60 16.27 -0.63
CA PRO A 58 6.55 14.85 -0.35
C PRO A 58 5.69 14.52 0.88
N ILE A 59 4.95 13.42 0.82
CA ILE A 59 4.28 12.86 2.00
C ILE A 59 5.31 12.39 3.05
N GLY A 60 4.94 12.46 4.33
CA GLY A 60 5.86 12.19 5.45
C GLY A 60 5.26 11.38 6.60
N HIS A 61 4.16 10.66 6.37
CA HIS A 61 3.56 9.78 7.37
C HIS A 61 4.15 8.36 7.33
N HIS A 62 3.73 7.51 8.28
CA HIS A 62 4.28 6.18 8.53
C HIS A 62 3.87 5.08 7.52
N LEU A 63 2.89 5.30 6.64
CA LEU A 63 2.56 4.32 5.59
C LEU A 63 3.76 4.06 4.67
N ALA A 64 4.14 2.80 4.54
CA ALA A 64 5.18 2.33 3.63
C ALA A 64 4.58 1.91 2.28
N SER A 65 3.45 1.22 2.31
CA SER A 65 2.69 0.90 1.11
C SER A 65 1.22 0.65 1.42
N VAL A 66 0.43 0.70 0.37
CA VAL A 66 -0.94 0.25 0.32
C VAL A 66 -1.16 -0.54 -0.96
N THR A 67 -1.85 -1.66 -0.84
CA THR A 67 -2.34 -2.48 -1.94
C THR A 67 -3.85 -2.39 -1.95
N ILE A 68 -4.43 -1.97 -3.06
CA ILE A 68 -5.87 -1.82 -3.24
C ILE A 68 -6.37 -2.89 -4.19
N ILE A 69 -7.52 -3.46 -3.84
CA ILE A 69 -8.34 -4.27 -4.73
C ILE A 69 -9.60 -3.49 -5.03
N ALA A 70 -10.02 -3.52 -6.30
CA ALA A 70 -11.20 -2.83 -6.81
C ALA A 70 -11.77 -3.61 -8.01
N PRO A 71 -12.97 -3.26 -8.52
CA PRO A 71 -13.55 -3.89 -9.70
C PRO A 71 -12.66 -3.84 -10.96
N ASP A 72 -11.82 -2.81 -11.10
CA ASP A 72 -10.87 -2.68 -12.20
C ASP A 72 -9.52 -2.07 -11.76
N CYS A 73 -8.49 -2.30 -12.59
CA CYS A 73 -7.12 -1.92 -12.27
C CYS A 73 -6.92 -0.39 -12.24
N GLY A 74 -7.64 0.37 -13.08
CA GLY A 74 -7.52 1.82 -13.12
C GLY A 74 -8.05 2.45 -11.83
N LEU A 75 -9.18 1.94 -11.32
CA LEU A 75 -9.70 2.36 -10.03
C LEU A 75 -8.78 1.97 -8.87
N ALA A 76 -8.25 0.74 -8.88
CA ALA A 76 -7.31 0.30 -7.86
C ALA A 76 -6.06 1.20 -7.80
N ASP A 77 -5.48 1.54 -8.94
CA ASP A 77 -4.28 2.38 -9.05
C ASP A 77 -4.53 3.82 -8.57
N ALA A 78 -5.65 4.41 -9.00
CA ALA A 78 -6.06 5.75 -8.58
C ALA A 78 -6.27 5.82 -7.05
N ILE A 79 -6.94 4.82 -6.47
CA ILE A 79 -7.18 4.75 -5.03
C ILE A 79 -5.88 4.50 -4.28
N ALA A 80 -4.98 3.64 -4.77
CA ALA A 80 -3.71 3.36 -4.09
C ALA A 80 -2.88 4.64 -3.96
N THR A 81 -2.80 5.45 -5.02
CA THR A 81 -2.11 6.74 -5.00
C THR A 81 -2.80 7.74 -4.07
N ALA A 82 -4.13 7.88 -4.17
CA ALA A 82 -4.89 8.78 -3.31
C ALA A 82 -4.79 8.40 -1.82
N PHE A 83 -4.80 7.10 -1.52
CA PHE A 83 -4.64 6.57 -0.16
C PHE A 83 -3.26 6.93 0.39
N MET A 84 -2.19 6.75 -0.40
CA MET A 84 -0.84 7.18 0.00
C MET A 84 -0.76 8.68 0.26
N VAL A 85 -1.53 9.53 -0.43
CA VAL A 85 -1.60 10.98 -0.13
C VAL A 85 -2.38 11.27 1.15
N LEU A 86 -3.46 10.53 1.39
CA LEU A 86 -4.38 10.76 2.50
C LEU A 86 -3.84 10.27 3.86
N GLY A 87 -2.99 9.26 3.87
CA GLY A 87 -2.54 8.61 5.10
C GLY A 87 -3.55 7.59 5.64
N GLU A 88 -3.12 6.79 6.63
CA GLU A 88 -3.86 5.63 7.15
C GLU A 88 -5.32 5.95 7.48
N LYS A 89 -5.56 6.93 8.36
CA LYS A 89 -6.90 7.21 8.89
C LYS A 89 -7.87 7.68 7.80
N SER A 90 -7.45 8.63 6.97
CA SER A 90 -8.29 9.21 5.92
C SER A 90 -8.44 8.27 4.72
N GLY A 91 -7.41 7.49 4.41
CA GLY A 91 -7.46 6.45 3.39
C GLY A 91 -8.44 5.33 3.75
N LEU A 92 -8.41 4.85 5.01
CA LEU A 92 -9.39 3.86 5.48
C LEU A 92 -10.83 4.41 5.44
N GLN A 93 -11.02 5.70 5.74
CA GLN A 93 -12.34 6.36 5.60
C GLN A 93 -12.80 6.53 4.14
N LEU A 94 -11.86 6.67 3.19
CA LEU A 94 -12.17 6.69 1.77
C LEU A 94 -12.62 5.30 1.32
N VAL A 95 -11.81 4.28 1.59
CA VAL A 95 -12.09 2.89 1.20
C VAL A 95 -13.42 2.40 1.78
N SER A 96 -13.72 2.71 3.05
CA SER A 96 -14.99 2.27 3.68
C SER A 96 -16.25 2.87 3.06
N LYS A 97 -16.14 3.89 2.20
CA LYS A 97 -17.27 4.51 1.48
C LYS A 97 -17.41 4.01 0.04
N LEU A 98 -16.45 3.24 -0.44
CA LEU A 98 -16.43 2.73 -1.82
C LEU A 98 -16.85 1.26 -1.81
N PRO A 99 -17.89 0.88 -2.58
CA PRO A 99 -18.26 -0.51 -2.71
C PRO A 99 -17.16 -1.30 -3.41
N ASP A 100 -16.96 -2.55 -2.99
CA ASP A 100 -16.03 -3.50 -3.60
C ASP A 100 -14.57 -3.02 -3.66
N VAL A 101 -14.19 -2.11 -2.75
CA VAL A 101 -12.81 -1.65 -2.58
C VAL A 101 -12.28 -2.12 -1.23
N GLU A 102 -11.12 -2.76 -1.26
CA GLU A 102 -10.46 -3.31 -0.08
C GLU A 102 -8.97 -2.94 -0.09
N ALA A 103 -8.37 -2.80 1.09
CA ALA A 103 -7.01 -2.32 1.26
C ALA A 103 -6.17 -3.21 2.18
N TYR A 104 -4.90 -3.39 1.81
CA TYR A 104 -3.85 -3.95 2.63
C TYR A 104 -2.75 -2.91 2.81
N LEU A 105 -2.43 -2.59 4.06
CA LEU A 105 -1.53 -1.53 4.45
C LEU A 105 -0.28 -2.14 5.06
N ILE A 106 0.88 -1.60 4.70
CA ILE A 106 2.15 -1.85 5.40
C ILE A 106 2.61 -0.51 5.97
N MET A 107 2.86 -0.48 7.28
CA MET A 107 3.20 0.74 8.01
C MET A 107 4.49 0.55 8.80
N ARG A 108 5.25 1.64 8.91
CA ARG A 108 6.45 1.73 9.73
C ARG A 108 6.05 1.95 11.19
N GLU A 109 6.52 1.10 12.09
CA GLU A 109 6.30 1.27 13.54
C GLU A 109 7.57 1.80 14.22
N GLN A 110 8.70 1.14 13.95
CA GLN A 110 10.03 1.55 14.39
C GLN A 110 11.03 1.38 13.24
N GLU A 111 12.28 1.79 13.44
CA GLU A 111 13.32 1.64 12.43
C GLU A 111 13.50 0.15 12.04
N GLY A 112 13.24 -0.15 10.77
CA GLY A 112 13.27 -1.52 10.23
C GLY A 112 12.10 -2.43 10.64
N GLN A 113 11.14 -1.93 11.44
CA GLN A 113 9.97 -2.70 11.88
C GLN A 113 8.71 -2.24 11.16
N PHE A 114 8.01 -3.20 10.57
CA PHE A 114 6.78 -2.97 9.83
C PHE A 114 5.64 -3.78 10.42
N ILE A 115 4.46 -3.17 10.46
CA ILE A 115 3.20 -3.82 10.78
C ILE A 115 2.29 -3.79 9.56
N ALA A 116 1.46 -4.82 9.43
CA ALA A 116 0.46 -4.90 8.37
C ALA A 116 -0.96 -4.80 8.94
N ARG A 117 -1.87 -4.20 8.17
CA ARG A 117 -3.32 -4.20 8.44
C ARG A 117 -4.08 -4.45 7.15
N ALA A 118 -5.23 -5.07 7.27
CA ALA A 118 -6.11 -5.38 6.14
C ALA A 118 -7.52 -4.92 6.48
N THR A 119 -8.27 -4.50 5.47
CA THR A 119 -9.73 -4.35 5.61
C THR A 119 -10.39 -5.73 5.58
N ALA A 120 -11.59 -5.84 6.16
CA ALA A 120 -12.23 -7.13 6.41
C ALA A 120 -12.53 -7.94 5.13
N GLY A 121 -12.75 -7.31 3.98
CA GLY A 121 -12.89 -8.03 2.71
C GLY A 121 -11.54 -8.49 2.16
N PHE A 122 -10.48 -7.71 2.35
CA PHE A 122 -9.11 -8.11 1.99
C PHE A 122 -8.67 -9.36 2.77
N GLU A 123 -9.00 -9.45 4.06
CA GLU A 123 -8.66 -10.62 4.89
C GLU A 123 -9.25 -11.93 4.35
N LYS A 124 -10.40 -11.89 3.66
CA LYS A 124 -11.09 -13.09 3.16
C LYS A 124 -10.37 -13.76 1.99
N ILE A 125 -9.54 -13.01 1.28
CA ILE A 125 -8.78 -13.50 0.11
C ILE A 125 -7.30 -13.75 0.45
N MET A 126 -6.89 -13.41 1.67
CA MET A 126 -5.55 -13.70 2.17
C MET A 126 -5.41 -15.21 2.39
N ILE A 127 -4.30 -15.75 1.90
CA ILE A 127 -3.93 -17.14 2.14
C ILE A 127 -2.61 -17.19 2.93
N PRO A 128 -2.39 -18.24 3.74
CA PRO A 128 -1.13 -18.43 4.45
C PRO A 128 0.06 -18.47 3.49
#